data_AF-A0A382PTV7-F1
#
_entry.id   AF-A0A382PTV7-F1
#
_cell.length_a   1.000
_cell.length_b   1.000
_cell.length_c   1.000
_cell.angle_alpha   90.00
_cell.angle_beta   90.00
_cell.angle_gamma   90.00
#
_symmetry.space_group_name_H-M   'P 1'
#
loop_
_entity.id
_entity.type
_entity.pdbx_description
1 polymer ?
#
loop_
_entity_poly.entity_id
_entity_poly.type
_entity_poly.pdbx_seq_one_letter_code
_entity_poly.pdbx_strand_id
1 'polypeptide(L)'
;VALISRQHSEASKSRHESDKKLHDFADLVLDTGAPVGDAMTTIDGMDTPVSPGSTIGGCMIINALKAEVAHRLVKAGQPPKVLSAAAVVGNERATELFEAAYDEHARRLAKLYENIGND
;
A
#
# COMPACT_ATOMS: atom_id res chain seq x y z
N VAL A 1 -3.80 10.55 -2.57
CA VAL A 1 -4.05 9.67 -1.39
C VAL A 1 -2.73 9.44 -0.68
N ALA A 2 -2.68 9.57 0.66
CA ALA A 2 -1.50 9.26 1.47
C ALA A 2 -1.84 8.16 2.50
N LEU A 3 -0.87 7.29 2.80
CA LEU A 3 -0.94 6.33 3.90
C LEU A 3 0.06 6.77 4.98
N ILE A 4 -0.41 7.11 6.17
CA ILE A 4 0.43 7.60 7.28
C ILE A 4 -0.05 7.04 8.62
N SER A 5 0.77 7.17 9.65
CA SER A 5 0.32 7.10 11.04
C SER A 5 -0.04 8.50 11.51
N ARG A 6 -1.33 8.83 11.59
CA ARG A 6 -1.79 10.22 11.75
C ARG A 6 -1.28 10.86 13.03
N GLN A 7 -1.42 10.17 14.17
CA GLN A 7 -0.96 10.68 15.48
C GLN A 7 0.55 10.97 15.47
N HIS A 8 1.35 10.06 14.91
CA HIS A 8 2.79 10.27 14.77
C HIS A 8 3.13 11.44 13.83
N SER A 9 2.41 11.57 12.72
CA SER A 9 2.60 12.68 11.78
C SER A 9 2.27 14.02 12.43
N GLU A 10 1.19 14.11 13.21
CA GLU A 10 0.78 15.33 13.93
C GLU A 10 1.82 15.74 14.99
N ALA A 11 2.33 14.78 15.77
CA ALA A 11 3.35 15.02 16.81
C ALA A 11 4.74 15.40 16.25
N SER A 12 5.04 15.02 15.01
CA SER A 12 6.35 15.28 14.38
C SER A 12 6.42 16.66 13.73
N LYS A 13 7.63 17.23 13.62
CA LYS A 13 7.86 18.45 12.80
C LYS A 13 8.24 18.06 11.38
N SER A 14 7.83 18.85 10.39
CA SER A 14 8.31 18.63 9.01
C SER A 14 9.81 18.92 8.94
N ARG A 15 10.47 18.18 8.05
CA ARG A 15 11.89 18.40 7.69
C ARG A 15 12.05 18.91 6.26
N HIS A 16 10.93 19.09 5.55
CA HIS A 16 10.93 19.66 4.21
C HIS A 16 10.99 21.18 4.32
N GLU A 17 11.66 21.85 3.38
CA GLU A 17 11.84 23.31 3.37
C GLU A 17 10.51 24.10 3.36
N SER A 18 9.44 23.48 2.85
CA SER A 18 8.10 24.06 2.82
C SER A 18 7.34 23.96 4.15
N ASP A 19 7.91 23.29 5.16
CA ASP A 19 7.30 22.95 6.45
C ASP A 19 6.01 22.08 6.35
N LYS A 20 5.65 21.65 5.14
CA LYS A 20 4.50 20.78 4.88
C LYS A 20 4.81 19.31 5.15
N LYS A 21 3.79 18.53 5.49
CA LYS A 21 3.81 17.08 5.72
C LYS A 21 3.15 16.34 4.54
N LEU A 22 3.36 15.03 4.44
CA LEU A 22 2.85 14.21 3.33
C LEU A 22 1.33 14.36 3.11
N HIS A 23 0.54 14.47 4.18
CA HIS A 23 -0.90 14.60 4.06
C HIS A 23 -1.37 15.95 3.51
N ASP A 24 -0.54 17.00 3.55
CA ASP A 24 -0.87 18.31 2.98
C ASP A 24 -0.93 18.29 1.44
N PHE A 25 -0.42 17.23 0.82
CA PHE A 25 -0.41 17.01 -0.63
C PHE A 25 -1.35 15.90 -1.06
N ALA A 26 -2.25 15.43 -0.18
CA ALA A 26 -3.15 14.33 -0.47
C ALA A 26 -4.61 14.71 -0.16
N ASP A 27 -5.51 14.45 -1.12
CA ASP A 27 -6.95 14.68 -0.92
C ASP A 27 -7.58 13.74 0.12
N LEU A 28 -7.00 12.54 0.24
CA LEU A 28 -7.46 11.49 1.14
C LEU A 28 -6.28 10.93 1.93
N VAL A 29 -6.51 10.74 3.23
CA VAL A 29 -5.56 10.12 4.15
C VAL A 29 -6.11 8.78 4.61
N LEU A 30 -5.30 7.75 4.44
CA LEU A 30 -5.49 6.44 5.07
C LEU A 30 -4.58 6.40 6.30
N ASP A 31 -5.17 6.18 7.48
CA ASP A 31 -4.45 6.16 8.74
C ASP A 31 -4.14 4.72 9.16
N THR A 32 -2.87 4.38 9.34
CA THR A 32 -2.43 3.07 9.82
C THR A 32 -2.90 2.78 11.24
N GLY A 33 -3.28 3.82 12.00
CA GLY A 33 -3.72 3.73 13.39
C GLY A 33 -2.57 3.57 14.39
N ALA A 34 -1.31 3.63 13.94
CA ALA A 34 -0.17 3.53 14.84
C ALA A 34 -0.02 4.80 15.72
N PRO A 35 0.36 4.63 17.00
CA PRO A 35 0.50 5.75 17.92
C PRO A 35 1.74 6.61 17.62
N VAL A 36 1.91 7.70 18.37
CA VAL A 36 3.14 8.48 18.34
C VAL A 36 4.35 7.60 18.64
N GLY A 37 5.34 7.61 17.75
CA GLY A 37 6.56 6.83 17.89
C GLY A 37 6.48 5.43 17.29
N ASP A 38 5.29 5.02 16.80
CA ASP A 38 5.05 3.72 16.18
C ASP A 38 5.58 2.55 17.02
N ALA A 39 5.15 2.50 18.27
CA ALA A 39 5.46 1.43 19.21
C ALA A 39 4.26 1.23 20.15
N MET A 40 3.75 0.02 20.24
CA MET A 40 2.44 -0.26 20.84
C MET A 40 2.50 -1.05 22.15
N THR A 41 3.59 -1.76 22.41
CA THR A 41 3.68 -2.71 23.52
C THR A 41 4.64 -2.20 24.58
N THR A 42 4.12 -1.85 25.75
CA THR A 42 4.92 -1.56 26.94
C THR A 42 5.35 -2.86 27.62
N ILE A 43 6.61 -2.92 28.05
CA ILE A 43 7.18 -4.06 28.78
C ILE A 43 7.77 -3.54 30.09
N ASP A 44 7.44 -4.18 31.22
CA ASP A 44 7.96 -3.79 32.52
C ASP A 44 9.50 -3.82 32.54
N GLY A 45 10.10 -2.76 33.05
CA GLY A 45 11.56 -2.59 33.07
C GLY A 45 12.17 -2.01 31.79
N MET A 46 11.37 -1.70 30.76
CA MET A 46 11.82 -0.95 29.58
C MET A 46 11.40 0.52 29.66
N ASP A 47 12.29 1.42 29.23
CA ASP A 47 12.07 2.86 29.21
C ASP A 47 11.07 3.30 28.12
N THR A 48 11.04 2.57 27.00
CA THR A 48 10.18 2.90 25.84
C THR A 48 9.40 1.68 25.35
N PRO A 49 8.20 1.87 24.77
CA PRO A 49 7.45 0.79 24.15
C PRO A 49 8.17 0.18 22.94
N VAL A 50 7.78 -1.03 22.56
CA VAL A 50 8.26 -1.77 21.39
C VAL A 50 7.10 -2.20 20.49
N SER A 51 7.37 -2.97 19.43
CA SER A 51 6.37 -3.53 18.51
C SER A 51 5.66 -2.44 17.68
N PRO A 52 6.18 -2.09 16.50
CA PRO A 52 5.55 -1.11 15.64
C PRO A 52 4.23 -1.62 15.06
N GLY A 53 3.23 -0.74 15.08
CA GLY A 53 1.88 -1.02 14.58
C GLY A 53 1.69 -0.69 13.12
N SER A 54 2.45 0.28 12.61
CA SER A 54 2.20 0.88 11.29
C SER A 54 2.31 -0.12 10.15
N THR A 55 3.22 -1.09 10.25
CA THR A 55 3.37 -2.16 9.25
C THR A 55 2.13 -3.03 9.17
N ILE A 56 1.59 -3.47 10.32
CA ILE A 56 0.41 -4.33 10.36
C ILE A 56 -0.83 -3.54 9.89
N GLY A 57 -1.01 -2.33 10.42
CA GLY A 57 -2.11 -1.44 10.02
C GLY A 57 -2.07 -1.08 8.54
N GLY A 58 -0.89 -0.73 8.02
CA GLY A 58 -0.66 -0.46 6.62
C GLY A 58 -0.94 -1.66 5.71
N CYS A 59 -0.44 -2.84 6.07
CA CYS A 59 -0.71 -4.09 5.35
C CYS A 59 -2.21 -4.40 5.29
N MET A 60 -2.92 -4.24 6.42
CA MET A 60 -4.37 -4.46 6.49
C MET A 60 -5.12 -3.50 5.55
N ILE A 61 -4.81 -2.21 5.61
CA ILE A 61 -5.45 -1.18 4.76
C ILE A 61 -5.20 -1.46 3.27
N ILE A 62 -3.95 -1.76 2.89
CA ILE A 62 -3.59 -2.00 1.50
C ILE A 62 -4.28 -3.25 0.97
N ASN A 63 -4.38 -4.32 1.77
CA ASN A 63 -5.08 -5.53 1.35
C ASN A 63 -6.60 -5.33 1.28
N ALA A 64 -7.20 -4.55 2.19
CA ALA A 64 -8.60 -4.15 2.10
C ALA A 64 -8.88 -3.32 0.83
N LEU A 65 -8.00 -2.38 0.50
CA LEU A 65 -8.07 -1.59 -0.73
C LEU A 65 -8.00 -2.48 -1.97
N LYS A 66 -7.06 -3.44 -2.01
CA LYS A 66 -6.95 -4.40 -3.13
C LYS A 66 -8.25 -5.18 -3.33
N ALA A 67 -8.84 -5.67 -2.25
CA ALA A 67 -10.10 -6.42 -2.31
C ALA A 67 -11.26 -5.55 -2.82
N GLU A 68 -11.41 -4.33 -2.31
CA GLU A 68 -12.47 -3.41 -2.73
C GLU A 68 -12.30 -2.95 -4.18
N VAL A 69 -11.07 -2.69 -4.63
CA VAL A 69 -10.78 -2.36 -6.03
C VAL A 69 -11.14 -3.53 -6.94
N ALA A 70 -10.75 -4.76 -6.58
CA ALA A 70 -11.09 -5.95 -7.35
C ALA A 70 -12.61 -6.14 -7.45
N HIS A 71 -13.34 -5.98 -6.35
CA HIS A 71 -14.80 -6.06 -6.32
C HIS A 71 -15.47 -5.05 -7.26
N ARG A 72 -15.03 -3.78 -7.21
CA ARG A 72 -15.56 -2.73 -8.09
C ARG A 72 -15.27 -3.01 -9.57
N LEU A 73 -14.06 -3.45 -9.87
CA LEU A 73 -13.65 -3.80 -11.23
C LEU A 73 -14.45 -4.99 -11.78
N VAL A 74 -14.69 -6.02 -10.97
CA VAL A 74 -15.58 -7.14 -11.32
C VAL A 74 -17.00 -6.64 -11.61
N LYS A 75 -17.57 -5.79 -10.73
CA LYS A 75 -18.90 -5.20 -10.94
C LYS A 75 -18.99 -4.34 -12.20
N ALA A 76 -17.88 -3.73 -12.62
CA ALA A 76 -17.78 -2.97 -13.86
C ALA A 76 -17.55 -3.85 -15.11
N GLY A 77 -17.54 -5.19 -14.97
CA GLY A 77 -17.30 -6.12 -16.09
C GLY A 77 -15.83 -6.20 -16.53
N GLN A 78 -14.90 -5.67 -15.74
CA GLN A 78 -13.46 -5.62 -16.04
C GLN A 78 -12.63 -6.24 -14.91
N PRO A 79 -12.76 -7.54 -14.62
CA PRO A 79 -12.04 -8.18 -13.52
C PRO A 79 -10.52 -8.00 -13.67
N PRO A 80 -9.78 -7.67 -12.59
CA PRO A 80 -8.33 -7.54 -12.66
C PRO A 80 -7.66 -8.90 -12.83
N LYS A 81 -6.43 -8.90 -13.34
CA LYS A 81 -5.54 -10.08 -13.29
C LYS A 81 -5.01 -10.24 -11.86
N VAL A 82 -5.02 -11.47 -11.35
CA VAL A 82 -4.60 -11.78 -9.97
C VAL A 82 -3.62 -12.95 -9.95
N LEU A 83 -2.66 -12.89 -9.03
CA LEU A 83 -1.75 -13.99 -8.75
C LEU A 83 -2.47 -15.00 -7.87
N SER A 84 -2.40 -16.29 -8.24
CA SER A 84 -2.98 -17.37 -7.46
C SER A 84 -1.93 -18.43 -7.18
N ALA A 85 -1.86 -18.88 -5.93
CA ALA A 85 -0.91 -19.90 -5.53
C ALA A 85 -1.24 -21.25 -6.19
N ALA A 86 -0.21 -21.99 -6.58
CA ALA A 86 -0.36 -23.34 -7.15
C ALA A 86 -1.11 -24.30 -6.22
N ALA A 87 -1.04 -24.08 -4.90
CA ALA A 87 -1.81 -24.85 -3.92
C ALA A 87 -3.35 -24.73 -4.09
N VAL A 88 -3.83 -23.69 -4.77
CA VAL A 88 -5.26 -23.43 -5.01
C VAL A 88 -5.68 -23.84 -6.42
N VAL A 89 -4.85 -23.54 -7.42
CA VAL A 89 -5.23 -23.68 -8.85
C VAL A 89 -4.40 -24.71 -9.62
N GLY A 90 -3.41 -25.34 -8.99
CA GLY A 90 -2.41 -26.19 -9.65
C GLY A 90 -1.26 -25.38 -10.26
N ASN A 91 -0.13 -26.04 -10.52
CA ASN A 91 1.10 -25.38 -11.01
C ASN A 91 0.90 -24.72 -12.38
N GLU A 92 0.30 -25.43 -13.34
CA GLU A 92 0.11 -24.93 -14.71
C GLU A 92 -0.71 -23.64 -14.71
N ARG A 93 -1.89 -23.67 -14.07
CA ARG A 93 -2.76 -22.50 -14.00
C ARG A 93 -2.15 -21.35 -13.21
N ALA A 94 -1.39 -21.63 -12.15
CA ALA A 94 -0.68 -20.59 -11.39
C ALA A 94 0.35 -19.86 -12.27
N THR A 95 1.10 -20.60 -13.09
CA THR A 95 2.03 -20.02 -14.07
C THR A 95 1.29 -19.16 -15.09
N GLU A 96 0.21 -19.65 -15.70
CA GLU A 96 -0.58 -18.87 -16.66
C GLU A 96 -1.10 -17.55 -16.07
N LEU A 97 -1.62 -17.59 -14.83
CA LEU A 97 -2.13 -16.42 -14.14
C LEU A 97 -1.02 -15.43 -13.77
N PHE A 98 0.16 -15.94 -13.41
CA PHE A 98 1.34 -15.14 -13.12
C PHE A 98 1.80 -14.38 -14.36
N GLU A 99 2.05 -15.08 -15.46
CA GLU A 99 2.48 -14.47 -16.73
C GLU A 99 1.45 -13.43 -17.22
N ALA A 100 0.16 -13.77 -17.22
CA ALA A 100 -0.89 -12.85 -17.65
C ALA A 100 -0.98 -11.58 -16.77
N ALA A 101 -0.66 -11.67 -15.48
CA ALA A 101 -0.64 -10.52 -14.58
C ALA A 101 0.59 -9.64 -14.83
N TYR A 102 1.76 -10.25 -15.09
CA TYR A 102 2.99 -9.52 -15.40
C TYR A 102 2.97 -8.88 -16.78
N ASP A 103 2.38 -9.53 -17.79
CA ASP A 103 2.14 -8.95 -19.11
C ASP A 103 1.27 -7.70 -19.01
N GLU A 104 0.18 -7.76 -18.25
CA GLU A 104 -0.69 -6.61 -18.04
C GLU A 104 0.02 -5.50 -17.25
N HIS A 105 0.87 -5.85 -16.27
CA HIS A 105 1.69 -4.88 -15.56
C HIS A 105 2.69 -4.19 -16.50
N ALA A 106 3.42 -4.96 -17.31
CA ALA A 106 4.38 -4.45 -18.29
C ALA A 106 3.70 -3.54 -19.32
N ARG A 107 2.53 -3.95 -19.84
CA ARG A 107 1.73 -3.14 -20.78
C ARG A 107 1.32 -1.79 -20.17
N ARG A 108 0.95 -1.76 -18.88
CA ARG A 108 0.63 -0.51 -18.18
C ARG A 108 1.87 0.33 -17.92
N LEU A 109 2.98 -0.30 -17.55
CA LEU A 109 4.24 0.39 -17.25
C LEU A 109 4.86 0.99 -18.52
N ALA A 110 4.71 0.34 -19.68
CA ALA A 110 5.18 0.86 -20.95
C ALA A 110 4.63 2.27 -21.25
N LYS A 111 3.35 2.53 -20.91
CA LYS A 111 2.74 3.86 -21.07
C LYS A 111 3.40 4.93 -20.20
N LEU A 112 3.87 4.57 -19.01
CA LEU A 112 4.55 5.53 -18.12
C LEU A 112 5.85 6.03 -18.74
N TYR A 113 6.46 5.22 -19.61
CA TYR A 113 7.77 5.49 -20.21
C TYR A 113 7.70 5.82 -21.70
N GLU A 114 6.50 5.93 -22.28
CA GLU A 114 6.31 6.12 -23.72
C GLU A 114 6.91 7.43 -24.25
N ASN A 115 7.06 8.44 -23.38
CA ASN A 115 7.61 9.76 -23.71
C ASN A 115 8.98 10.03 -23.06
N ILE A 116 9.67 9.02 -22.51
CA ILE A 116 11.02 9.24 -21.97
C ILE A 116 11.95 9.72 -23.09
N GLY A 117 12.60 10.86 -22.86
CA GLY A 117 13.58 11.44 -23.78
C GLY A 117 12.98 12.24 -24.94
N ASN A 118 11.65 12.36 -25.00
CA ASN A 118 10.95 13.24 -25.92
C ASN A 118 10.51 14.49 -25.13
N ASP A 119 11.34 15.54 -25.15
CA ASP A 119 10.93 16.92 -24.82
C ASP A 119 10.17 17.54 -26.00
#